data_AF-A0A935XZE6-F1
#
_entry.id   AF-A0A935XZE6-F1
#
_cell.length_a   1.000
_cell.length_b   1.000
_cell.length_c   1.000
_cell.angle_alpha   90.00
_cell.angle_beta   90.00
_cell.angle_gamma   90.00
#
_symmetry.space_group_name_H-M   'P 1'
#
loop_
_entity.id
_entity.type
_entity.pdbx_description
1 polymer ?
#
loop_
_entity_poly.entity_id
_entity_poly.type
_entity_poly.pdbx_seq_one_letter_code
_entity_poly.pdbx_strand_id
1 'polypeptide(L)'
;MKSRGVNSYLCMKAETRDTLKNQTVVAWFTDQILTEAGPEAYFGLPGAIMELNINGGSATITAVSVRFSEEPREINFPKSKAKKVNYSTLNKAILKFMNSSIQAQKNPFRSLRY
;
A
#
# COMPACT_ATOMS: atom_id res chain seq x y z
N MET A 1 14.09 4.53 22.47
CA MET A 1 13.89 4.68 21.01
C MET A 1 15.17 4.25 20.31
N LYS A 2 15.12 3.29 19.39
CA LYS A 2 16.26 3.00 18.50
C LYS A 2 16.16 3.97 17.32
N SER A 3 17.18 4.79 17.13
CA SER A 3 17.36 5.63 15.93
C SER A 3 18.41 4.98 15.03
N ARG A 4 18.14 4.92 13.72
CA ARG A 4 19.07 4.39 12.70
C ARG A 4 19.09 5.36 11.52
N GLY A 5 20.25 5.59 10.94
CA GLY A 5 20.35 6.28 9.65
C GLY A 5 19.96 5.32 8.53
N VAL A 6 18.92 5.65 7.76
CA VAL A 6 18.56 4.94 6.51
C VAL A 6 18.62 5.97 5.39
N ASN A 7 19.47 5.73 4.39
CA ASN A 7 19.70 6.63 3.25
C ASN A 7 19.89 8.11 3.62
N SER A 8 20.73 8.38 4.63
CA SER A 8 21.03 9.74 5.12
C SER A 8 19.89 10.45 5.87
N TYR A 9 18.76 9.78 6.11
CA TYR A 9 17.67 10.30 6.95
C TYR A 9 17.70 9.65 8.34
N LEU A 10 17.38 10.45 9.37
CA LEU A 10 17.25 9.97 10.74
C LEU A 10 15.92 9.22 10.89
N CYS A 11 15.98 7.91 11.08
CA CYS A 11 14.79 7.06 11.16
C CYS A 11 14.51 6.63 12.61
N MET A 12 13.22 6.56 12.94
CA MET A 12 12.69 6.04 14.20
C MET A 12 12.04 4.68 13.97
N LYS A 13 12.21 3.76 14.92
CA LYS A 13 11.61 2.43 14.87
C LYS A 13 10.17 2.44 15.38
N ALA A 14 9.25 1.88 14.61
CA ALA A 14 7.90 1.49 15.01
C ALA A 14 7.73 -0.02 14.85
N GLU A 15 7.04 -0.66 15.79
CA GLU A 15 6.77 -2.10 15.76
C GLU A 15 5.29 -2.34 15.99
N THR A 16 4.67 -3.12 15.10
CA THR A 16 3.27 -3.52 15.21
C THR A 16 3.17 -5.03 15.01
N ARG A 17 2.30 -5.68 15.78
CA ARG A 17 1.95 -7.08 15.57
C ARG A 17 0.53 -7.16 15.04
N ASP A 18 0.38 -7.73 13.85
CA ASP A 18 -0.92 -8.03 13.29
C ASP A 18 -1.37 -9.41 13.78
N THR A 19 -2.42 -9.43 14.60
CA THR A 19 -2.97 -10.64 15.22
C THR A 19 -3.75 -11.51 14.24
N LEU A 20 -4.17 -10.98 13.09
CA LEU A 20 -4.93 -11.74 12.09
C LEU A 20 -4.02 -12.64 11.24
N LYS A 21 -2.83 -12.12 10.91
CA LYS A 21 -1.83 -12.82 10.08
C LYS A 21 -0.64 -13.35 10.88
N ASN A 22 -0.62 -13.14 12.21
CA ASN A 22 0.49 -13.48 13.10
C ASN A 22 1.85 -13.00 12.58
N GLN A 23 1.87 -11.79 12.02
CA GLN A 23 3.08 -11.19 11.45
C GLN A 23 3.57 -10.04 12.33
N THR A 24 4.88 -10.00 12.55
CA THR A 24 5.58 -8.89 13.20
C THR A 24 6.05 -7.92 12.13
N VAL A 25 5.58 -6.67 12.17
CA VAL A 25 5.96 -5.64 11.22
C VAL A 25 6.80 -4.61 11.94
N VAL A 26 8.00 -4.39 11.43
CA VAL A 26 8.93 -3.37 11.91
C VAL A 26 9.08 -2.33 10.81
N ALA A 27 8.66 -1.10 11.09
CA ALA A 27 8.80 0.02 10.19
C ALA A 27 9.83 1.02 10.73
N TRP A 28 10.65 1.56 9.83
CA TRP A 28 11.55 2.66 10.09
C TRP A 28 11.05 3.87 9.32
N PHE A 29 10.66 4.92 10.04
CA PHE A 29 10.06 6.12 9.45
C PHE A 29 10.87 7.38 9.78
N THR A 30 10.72 8.41 8.95
CA THR A 30 11.45 9.68 9.06
C THR A 30 10.48 10.85 9.17
N ASP A 31 10.63 11.67 10.22
CA ASP A 31 9.85 12.91 10.41
C ASP A 31 10.34 14.07 9.52
N GLN A 32 11.47 13.89 8.82
CA GLN A 32 11.99 14.90 7.87
C GLN A 32 11.12 15.03 6.60
N ILE A 33 10.30 14.02 6.30
CA ILE A 33 9.34 14.02 5.19
C ILE A 33 7.95 13.96 5.81
N LEU A 34 7.25 15.09 5.87
CA LEU A 34 5.94 15.23 6.55
C LEU A 34 4.78 14.47 5.88
N THR A 35 5.04 13.79 4.76
CA THR A 35 4.04 13.00 4.05
C THR A 35 3.97 11.59 4.63
N GLU A 36 2.78 11.18 5.08
CA GLU A 36 2.48 9.79 5.43
C GLU A 36 2.48 8.90 4.19
N ALA A 37 3.65 8.41 3.80
CA ALA A 37 3.82 7.53 2.66
C ALA A 37 4.61 6.29 3.07
N GLY A 38 4.17 5.11 2.64
CA GLY A 38 4.87 3.87 2.91
C GLY A 38 4.56 2.77 1.89
N PRO A 39 5.40 1.73 1.82
CA PRO A 39 5.19 0.61 0.94
C PRO A 39 4.00 -0.24 1.38
N GLU A 40 3.41 -1.00 0.45
CA GLU A 40 2.41 -2.04 0.75
C GLU A 40 1.17 -1.56 1.56
N ALA A 41 0.78 -0.30 1.36
CA ALA A 41 -0.33 0.35 2.08
C ALA A 41 -0.11 0.48 3.60
N TYR A 42 1.14 0.48 4.07
CA TYR A 42 1.46 0.96 5.41
C TYR A 42 1.56 2.50 5.42
N PHE A 43 0.77 3.14 6.26
CA PHE A 43 0.70 4.60 6.46
C PHE A 43 0.21 4.91 7.89
N GLY A 44 0.10 6.19 8.27
CA GLY A 44 -0.40 6.63 9.57
C GLY A 44 0.68 6.88 10.64
N LEU A 45 1.97 6.87 10.26
CA LEU A 45 3.06 7.38 11.08
C LEU A 45 3.32 8.85 10.72
N PRO A 46 3.80 9.70 11.66
CA PRO A 46 4.19 11.07 11.38
C PRO A 46 5.47 11.06 10.53
N GLY A 47 5.27 10.91 9.22
CA GLY A 47 6.28 10.95 8.18
C GLY A 47 6.34 9.71 7.29
N ALA A 48 7.34 9.67 6.42
CA ALA A 48 7.47 8.62 5.42
C ALA A 48 8.20 7.37 5.95
N ILE A 49 7.74 6.18 5.59
CA ILE A 49 8.36 4.89 5.90
C ILE A 49 9.46 4.62 4.87
N MET A 50 10.71 4.54 5.35
CA MET A 50 11.90 4.33 4.52
C MET A 50 12.34 2.87 4.47
N GLU A 51 12.10 2.10 5.53
CA GLU A 51 12.38 0.67 5.56
C GLU A 51 11.26 -0.06 6.28
N LEU A 52 10.79 -1.17 5.69
CA LEU A 52 9.75 -2.01 6.26
C LEU A 52 10.23 -3.46 6.25
N ASN A 53 10.16 -4.09 7.42
CA ASN A 53 10.56 -5.47 7.61
C ASN A 53 9.36 -6.26 8.17
N ILE A 54 8.94 -7.27 7.42
CA ILE A 54 7.86 -8.18 7.80
C ILE A 54 8.47 -9.50 8.26
N ASN A 55 7.99 -9.96 9.41
CA ASN A 55 8.29 -11.26 10.01
C ASN A 55 9.80 -11.51 10.19
N GLY A 56 10.53 -10.48 10.62
CA GLY A 56 11.96 -10.58 10.94
C GLY A 56 12.88 -10.83 9.74
N GLY A 57 12.43 -10.52 8.52
CA GLY A 57 13.24 -10.58 7.31
C GLY A 57 12.62 -11.37 6.15
N SER A 58 11.40 -11.92 6.32
CA SER A 58 10.70 -12.60 5.21
C SER A 58 10.41 -11.66 4.04
N ALA A 59 10.10 -10.40 4.31
CA ALA A 59 10.05 -9.35 3.32
C ALA A 59 10.70 -8.08 3.90
N THR A 60 11.71 -7.57 3.22
CA THR A 60 12.37 -6.31 3.57
C THR A 60 12.27 -5.37 2.39
N ILE A 61 11.58 -4.25 2.57
CA ILE A 61 11.40 -3.21 1.56
C ILE A 61 12.16 -1.99 2.04
N THR A 62 13.20 -1.60 1.30
CA THR A 62 14.00 -0.40 1.56
C THR A 62 13.80 0.62 0.45
N ALA A 63 13.58 1.87 0.82
CA ALA A 63 13.67 2.98 -0.11
C ALA A 63 15.09 3.03 -0.70
N VAL A 64 15.21 3.25 -2.00
CA VAL A 64 16.52 3.35 -2.69
C VAL A 64 16.86 4.80 -2.99
N SER A 65 15.87 5.60 -3.38
CA SER A 65 16.05 7.01 -3.70
C SER A 65 14.80 7.81 -3.41
N VAL A 66 14.98 9.00 -2.83
CA VAL A 66 13.92 10.00 -2.68
C VAL A 66 14.21 11.12 -3.68
N ARG A 67 13.20 11.51 -4.45
CA ARG A 67 13.27 12.60 -5.44
C ARG A 67 12.09 13.52 -5.20
N PHE A 68 12.37 14.76 -4.85
CA PHE A 68 11.36 15.81 -4.79
C PHE A 68 11.21 16.40 -6.19
N SER A 69 9.98 16.45 -6.70
CA SER A 69 9.65 17.09 -7.96
C SER A 69 8.89 18.36 -7.62
N GLU A 70 9.39 19.51 -8.07
CA GLU A 70 8.75 20.82 -7.86
C GLU A 70 7.65 21.09 -8.89
N GLU A 71 7.69 20.39 -10.03
CA GLU A 71 6.68 20.51 -11.06
C GLU A 71 5.42 19.73 -10.67
N PRO A 72 4.22 20.33 -10.76
CA PRO A 72 2.97 19.59 -10.66
C PRO A 72 2.96 18.60 -11.83
N ARG A 73 3.26 17.33 -11.54
CA ARG A 73 3.04 16.27 -12.53
C ARG A 73 1.57 16.29 -12.88
N GLU A 74 1.25 16.72 -14.10
CA GLU A 74 -0.04 16.44 -14.69
C GLU A 74 -0.19 14.92 -14.76
N ILE A 75 -0.90 14.38 -13.78
CA ILE A 75 -1.30 12.97 -13.80
C ILE A 75 -2.31 12.88 -14.93
N ASN A 76 -1.81 12.50 -16.10
CA ASN A 76 -2.64 12.12 -17.23
C ASN A 76 -3.37 10.85 -16.84
N PHE A 77 -4.53 11.01 -16.17
CA PHE A 77 -5.43 9.89 -15.94
C PHE A 77 -5.72 9.28 -17.29
N PRO A 78 -5.53 7.96 -17.47
CA PRO A 78 -5.94 7.32 -18.71
C PRO A 78 -7.40 7.69 -18.92
N LYS A 79 -7.75 8.27 -20.08
CA LYS A 79 -9.12 8.66 -20.41
C LYS A 79 -10.00 7.44 -20.22
N SER A 80 -10.63 7.36 -19.05
CA SER A 80 -11.25 6.13 -18.62
C SER A 80 -12.47 5.96 -19.51
N LYS A 81 -12.54 4.84 -20.25
CA LYS A 81 -13.81 4.33 -20.79
C LYS A 81 -14.71 3.81 -19.64
N ALA A 82 -14.55 4.38 -18.43
CA ALA A 82 -15.34 4.06 -17.27
C ALA A 82 -16.75 4.57 -17.54
N LYS A 83 -17.69 3.63 -17.64
CA LYS A 83 -19.11 3.97 -17.66
C LYS A 83 -19.45 4.52 -16.27
N LYS A 84 -20.11 5.67 -16.21
CA LYS A 84 -20.71 6.15 -14.97
C LYS A 84 -21.87 5.21 -14.64
N VAL A 85 -21.66 4.29 -13.70
CA VAL A 85 -22.67 3.32 -13.27
C VAL A 85 -23.16 3.66 -11.87
N ASN A 86 -24.44 3.42 -11.63
CA ASN A 86 -25.05 3.51 -10.31
C ASN A 86 -24.64 2.30 -9.45
N TYR A 87 -24.66 2.43 -8.13
CA TYR A 87 -24.29 1.38 -7.18
C TYR A 87 -25.07 0.07 -7.43
N SER A 88 -26.38 0.15 -7.71
CA SER A 88 -27.21 -1.01 -8.06
C SER A 88 -26.72 -1.75 -9.31
N THR A 89 -26.31 -1.02 -10.36
CA THR A 89 -25.81 -1.62 -11.60
C THR A 89 -24.42 -2.23 -11.42
N LEU A 90 -23.58 -1.62 -10.57
CA LEU A 90 -22.27 -2.15 -10.20
C LEU A 90 -22.40 -3.48 -9.45
N ASN A 91 -23.28 -3.56 -8.45
CA ASN A 91 -23.51 -4.78 -7.69
C ASN A 91 -24.00 -5.94 -8.58
N LYS A 92 -24.92 -5.66 -9.51
CA LYS A 92 -25.37 -6.67 -10.48
C LYS A 92 -24.24 -7.20 -11.37
N ALA A 93 -23.36 -6.30 -11.82
CA ALA A 93 -22.20 -6.69 -12.63
C ALA A 93 -21.20 -7.54 -11.83
N ILE A 94 -20.96 -7.19 -10.58
CA ILE A 94 -20.10 -7.95 -9.65
C ILE A 94 -20.68 -9.35 -9.40
N LEU A 95 -21.98 -9.46 -9.09
CA LEU A 95 -22.66 -10.75 -8.91
C LEU A 95 -22.56 -11.64 -10.16
N LYS A 96 -22.77 -11.06 -11.35
CA LYS A 96 -22.61 -11.79 -12.62
C LYS A 96 -21.18 -12.30 -12.80
N PHE A 97 -20.19 -11.46 -12.51
CA PHE A 97 -18.78 -11.82 -12.60
C PHE A 97 -18.41 -12.94 -11.62
N MET A 98 -18.87 -12.86 -10.36
CA MET A 98 -18.64 -13.89 -9.35
C MET A 98 -19.23 -15.23 -9.77
N ASN A 99 -20.48 -15.26 -10.23
CA ASN A 99 -21.13 -16.48 -10.71
C ASN A 99 -20.38 -17.11 -11.88
N SER A 100 -19.93 -16.30 -12.85
CA SER A 100 -19.12 -16.79 -13.98
C SER A 100 -17.76 -17.33 -13.56
N SER A 101 -17.14 -16.72 -12.55
CA SER A 101 -15.84 -17.16 -12.03
C SER A 101 -15.95 -18.47 -11.25
N ILE A 102 -17.02 -18.63 -10.46
CA ILE A 102 -17.36 -19.88 -9.76
C ILE A 102 -17.58 -21.01 -10.79
N GLN A 103 -18.34 -20.73 -11.85
CA GLN A 103 -18.57 -21.69 -12.94
C GLN A 103 -17.26 -22.08 -13.65
N ALA A 104 -16.33 -21.13 -13.82
CA ALA A 104 -15.01 -21.38 -14.39
C ALA A 104 -13.99 -21.98 -13.39
N GLN A 105 -14.42 -22.34 -12.17
CA GLN A 105 -13.56 -22.81 -11.07
C GLN A 105 -12.35 -21.90 -10.78
N LYS A 106 -12.51 -20.60 -11.02
CA LYS A 106 -11.48 -19.58 -10.70
C LYS A 106 -11.91 -18.84 -9.43
N ASN A 107 -10.93 -18.51 -8.57
CA ASN A 107 -11.19 -17.75 -7.36
C ASN A 107 -11.85 -16.39 -7.71
N PRO A 108 -13.13 -16.17 -7.35
CA PRO A 108 -13.88 -14.98 -7.76
C PRO A 108 -13.36 -13.69 -7.12
N PHE A 109 -12.61 -13.78 -6.01
CA PHE A 109 -12.15 -12.63 -5.24
C PHE A 109 -10.79 -12.08 -5.70
N ARG A 110 -10.10 -12.75 -6.64
CA ARG A 110 -8.74 -12.35 -7.07
C ARG A 110 -8.70 -11.01 -7.81
N SER A 111 -9.77 -10.65 -8.51
CA SER A 111 -9.89 -9.41 -9.31
C SER A 111 -10.74 -8.32 -8.65
N LEU A 112 -11.39 -8.64 -7.53
CA LEU A 112 -12.09 -7.66 -6.70
C LEU A 112 -11.05 -7.04 -5.76
N ARG A 113 -10.59 -5.84 -6.10
CA ARG A 113 -9.70 -5.06 -5.21
C ARG A 113 -10.57 -4.52 -4.06
N TYR A 114 -10.24 -4.92 -2.84
CA TYR A 114 -10.85 -4.41 -1.61
C TYR A 114 -10.29 -3.02 -1.29
#